data_AF-A0A7E5X3J9-F1
#
_entry.id   AF-A0A7E5X3J9-F1
#
_cell.length_a   1.000
_cell.length_b   1.000
_cell.length_c   1.000
_cell.angle_alpha   90.00
_cell.angle_beta   90.00
_cell.angle_gamma   90.00
#
_symmetry.space_group_name_H-M   'P 1'
#
loop_
_entity.id
_entity.type
_entity.pdbx_description
1 polymer ?
#
loop_
_entity_poly.entity_id
_entity_poly.type
_entity_poly.pdbx_seq_one_letter_code
_entity_poly.pdbx_strand_id
1 'polypeptide(L)'
;MCSEGDVGTEKRSNQNYLRVGDRANRALRSERWAPAAEKLMVRNQLDSLQRGFVQKICKAYRTVSLTSALLLSGQLLLDLRVAEAATLFRVKKGYSDEFLPPGREVERKAEYLQHPHPSKLVLTEYQQLEDFNSETVETHQVVGPHIYTDGSKIEGKVGAALTWWDGGKEVKQRTFRLEPHNTVFQSELYDSRSSLDLLRCPRATHQLAHNIKEMVRGIREEGRNVKLFWLRAHVGILGNERADELAKKAALTKKTAPDYNKVPISFVKKSIREETVKRWQESPPARDR
;
A
#
# COMPACT_ATOMS: atom_id res chain seq x y z
N MET A 1 -18.10 -3.13 46.95
CA MET A 1 -18.13 -3.93 45.71
C MET A 1 -17.30 -3.18 44.67
N CYS A 2 -16.04 -3.57 44.50
CA CYS A 2 -15.20 -3.08 43.40
C CYS A 2 -15.58 -3.87 42.15
N SER A 3 -16.01 -3.19 41.10
CA SER A 3 -16.26 -3.77 39.78
C SER A 3 -14.99 -3.69 38.94
N GLU A 4 -14.57 -4.85 38.45
CA GLU A 4 -13.39 -5.08 37.62
C GLU A 4 -13.44 -4.26 36.31
N GLY A 5 -12.39 -3.49 36.06
CA GLY A 5 -12.19 -2.75 34.81
C GLY A 5 -11.66 -3.65 33.70
N ASP A 6 -12.22 -3.48 32.51
CA ASP A 6 -11.95 -4.24 31.29
C ASP A 6 -10.50 -4.03 30.77
N VAL A 7 -9.60 -4.95 31.15
CA VAL A 7 -8.17 -5.01 30.78
C VAL A 7 -7.95 -5.39 29.29
N GLY A 8 -9.01 -5.62 28.52
CA GLY A 8 -8.94 -6.19 27.17
C GLY A 8 -8.58 -5.21 26.05
N THR A 9 -8.92 -3.93 26.18
CA THR A 9 -8.79 -2.93 25.10
C THR A 9 -7.41 -2.25 25.04
N GLU A 10 -6.75 -2.09 26.18
CA GLU A 10 -5.43 -1.45 26.29
C GLU A 10 -4.29 -2.32 25.74
N LYS A 11 -4.42 -3.66 25.83
CA LYS A 11 -3.43 -4.60 25.28
C LYS A 11 -3.37 -4.58 23.76
N ARG A 12 -4.49 -4.37 23.06
CA ARG A 12 -4.54 -4.32 21.58
C ARG A 12 -3.91 -3.04 21.00
N SER A 13 -3.99 -1.92 21.71
CA SER A 13 -3.35 -0.67 21.26
C SER A 13 -1.82 -0.74 21.41
N ASN A 14 -1.33 -1.27 22.55
CA ASN A 14 0.10 -1.44 22.83
C ASN A 14 0.80 -2.42 21.89
N GLN A 15 0.10 -3.47 21.44
CA GLN A 15 0.67 -4.45 20.51
C GLN A 15 0.88 -3.88 19.09
N ASN A 16 0.10 -2.88 18.69
CA ASN A 16 0.29 -2.18 17.42
C ASN A 16 1.43 -1.16 17.47
N TYR A 17 1.66 -0.51 18.62
CA TYR A 17 2.80 0.40 18.82
C TYR A 17 4.14 -0.34 18.76
N LEU A 18 4.25 -1.51 19.41
CA LEU A 18 5.46 -2.35 19.36
C LEU A 18 5.76 -2.82 17.92
N ARG A 19 4.75 -3.22 17.15
CA ARG A 19 4.92 -3.70 15.76
C ARG A 19 5.40 -2.62 14.78
N VAL A 20 5.01 -1.36 14.97
CA VAL A 20 5.44 -0.25 14.09
C VAL A 20 6.86 0.20 14.44
N GLY A 21 7.18 0.30 15.75
CA GLY A 21 8.55 0.57 16.22
C GLY A 21 9.54 -0.50 15.77
N ASP A 22 9.16 -1.77 15.80
CA ASP A 22 10.00 -2.88 15.37
C ASP A 22 10.41 -2.82 13.90
N ARG A 23 9.50 -2.39 13.01
CA ARG A 23 9.79 -2.30 11.57
C ARG A 23 10.70 -1.13 11.23
N ALA A 24 10.49 0.03 11.87
CA ALA A 24 11.35 1.21 11.69
C ALA A 24 12.76 0.93 12.24
N ASN A 25 12.85 0.34 13.43
CA ASN A 25 14.11 -0.08 14.04
C ASN A 25 14.82 -1.16 13.20
N ARG A 26 14.10 -2.06 12.55
CA ARG A 26 14.70 -3.09 11.68
C ARG A 26 15.30 -2.48 10.40
N ALA A 27 14.62 -1.50 9.80
CA ALA A 27 15.10 -0.83 8.58
C ALA A 27 16.33 0.05 8.84
N LEU A 28 16.33 0.82 9.94
CA LEU A 28 17.49 1.61 10.36
C LEU A 28 18.68 0.72 10.72
N ARG A 29 18.45 -0.40 11.41
CA ARG A 29 19.50 -1.40 11.65
C ARG A 29 20.05 -1.95 10.34
N SER A 30 19.20 -2.28 9.37
CA SER A 30 19.68 -2.81 8.08
C SER A 30 20.59 -1.82 7.35
N GLU A 31 20.27 -0.52 7.37
CA GLU A 31 21.13 0.53 6.79
C GLU A 31 22.49 0.62 7.48
N ARG A 32 22.52 0.66 8.81
CA ARG A 32 23.77 0.72 9.59
C ARG A 32 24.65 -0.53 9.43
N TRP A 33 24.01 -1.69 9.29
CA TRP A 33 24.71 -2.99 9.20
C TRP A 33 25.08 -3.37 7.76
N ALA A 34 24.50 -2.75 6.73
CA ALA A 34 24.78 -3.10 5.34
C ALA A 34 26.27 -3.04 4.97
N PRO A 35 27.04 -1.98 5.32
CA PRO A 35 28.48 -1.96 5.06
C PRO A 35 29.24 -3.06 5.80
N ALA A 36 28.77 -3.45 6.99
CA ALA A 36 29.37 -4.55 7.74
C ALA A 36 29.06 -5.91 7.10
N ALA A 37 27.87 -6.08 6.53
CA ALA A 37 27.44 -7.30 5.84
C ALA A 37 28.20 -7.55 4.53
N GLU A 38 28.94 -6.57 3.99
CA GLU A 38 29.81 -6.76 2.83
C GLU A 38 31.17 -7.41 3.20
N LYS A 39 31.59 -7.29 4.47
CA LYS A 39 32.85 -7.85 4.95
C LYS A 39 32.83 -9.38 4.86
N LEU A 40 33.89 -9.97 4.30
CA LEU A 40 33.98 -11.41 4.06
C LEU A 40 33.70 -12.25 5.32
N MET A 41 34.28 -11.85 6.46
CA MET A 41 34.07 -12.55 7.74
C MET A 41 32.59 -12.57 8.17
N VAL A 42 31.89 -11.46 7.99
CA VAL A 42 30.46 -11.33 8.35
C VAL A 42 29.60 -12.12 7.38
N ARG A 43 29.92 -12.10 6.08
CA ARG A 43 29.24 -12.94 5.08
C ARG A 43 29.36 -14.42 5.41
N ASN A 44 30.56 -14.90 5.74
CA ASN A 44 30.77 -16.29 6.11
C ASN A 44 29.96 -16.69 7.37
N GLN A 45 29.84 -15.79 8.35
CA GLN A 45 28.99 -16.02 9.52
C GLN A 45 27.50 -16.08 9.16
N LEU A 46 27.02 -15.16 8.32
CA LEU A 46 25.64 -15.16 7.82
C LEU A 46 25.33 -16.42 7.01
N ASP A 47 26.26 -16.86 6.18
CA ASP A 47 26.15 -18.07 5.37
C ASP A 47 26.05 -19.33 6.25
N SER A 48 26.92 -19.43 7.27
CA SER A 48 26.89 -20.53 8.24
C SER A 48 25.56 -20.61 8.99
N LEU A 49 25.06 -19.45 9.46
CA LEU A 49 23.74 -19.36 10.11
C LEU A 49 22.61 -19.74 9.15
N GLN A 50 22.57 -19.14 7.97
CA GLN A 50 21.52 -19.35 6.99
C GLN A 50 21.46 -20.80 6.52
N ARG A 51 22.61 -21.44 6.27
CA ARG A 51 22.70 -22.84 5.83
C ARG A 51 21.92 -23.78 6.75
N GLY A 52 22.07 -23.61 8.06
CA GLY A 52 21.37 -24.44 9.06
C GLY A 52 19.84 -24.31 8.98
N PHE A 53 19.32 -23.11 8.73
CA PHE A 53 17.87 -22.90 8.56
C PHE A 53 17.37 -23.44 7.22
N VAL A 54 18.09 -23.16 6.15
CA VAL A 54 17.64 -23.49 4.80
C VAL A 54 17.67 -25.01 4.55
N GLN A 55 18.67 -25.72 5.08
CA GLN A 55 18.68 -27.19 5.05
C GLN A 55 17.47 -27.79 5.78
N LYS A 56 17.06 -27.22 6.92
CA LYS A 56 15.87 -27.66 7.65
C LYS A 56 14.58 -27.40 6.87
N ILE A 57 14.47 -26.24 6.22
CA ILE A 57 13.30 -25.88 5.39
C ILE A 57 13.14 -26.90 4.25
N CYS A 58 14.21 -27.25 3.55
CA CYS A 58 14.18 -28.22 2.46
C CYS A 58 14.18 -29.69 2.91
N LYS A 59 14.29 -29.97 4.22
CA LYS A 59 14.55 -31.32 4.76
C LYS A 59 15.76 -31.99 4.08
N ALA A 60 16.79 -31.20 3.77
CA ALA A 60 17.99 -31.64 3.08
C ALA A 60 18.99 -32.30 4.06
N TYR A 61 19.84 -33.18 3.53
CA TYR A 61 20.97 -33.73 4.29
C TYR A 61 21.93 -32.61 4.73
N ARG A 62 22.63 -32.83 5.87
CA ARG A 62 23.63 -31.88 6.39
C ARG A 62 24.78 -31.62 5.42
N THR A 63 25.01 -32.50 4.45
CA THR A 63 26.05 -32.39 3.42
C THR A 63 25.67 -31.45 2.27
N VAL A 64 24.40 -31.07 2.12
CA VAL A 64 23.96 -30.22 1.00
C VAL A 64 24.61 -28.83 1.11
N SER A 65 25.13 -28.32 -0.02
CA SER A 65 25.77 -26.99 -0.06
C SER A 65 24.75 -25.88 0.23
N LEU A 66 25.24 -24.72 0.67
CA LEU A 66 24.35 -23.57 0.93
C LEU A 66 23.64 -23.16 -0.37
N THR A 67 24.37 -23.06 -1.47
CA THR A 67 23.85 -22.67 -2.78
C THR A 67 22.71 -23.58 -3.23
N SER A 68 22.89 -24.90 -3.10
CA SER A 68 21.89 -25.90 -3.47
C SER A 68 20.64 -25.78 -2.59
N ALA A 69 20.83 -25.63 -1.27
CA ALA A 69 19.71 -25.49 -0.34
C ALA A 69 18.92 -24.19 -0.57
N LEU A 70 19.59 -23.09 -0.93
CA LEU A 70 18.94 -21.82 -1.27
C LEU A 70 18.09 -21.92 -2.53
N LEU A 71 18.60 -22.57 -3.57
CA LEU A 71 17.86 -22.82 -4.80
C LEU A 71 16.60 -23.65 -4.53
N LEU A 72 16.74 -24.75 -3.78
CA LEU A 72 15.61 -25.63 -3.45
C LEU A 72 14.55 -24.95 -2.56
N SER A 73 14.97 -24.03 -1.68
CA SER A 73 14.05 -23.29 -0.79
C SER A 73 13.48 -22.01 -1.40
N GLY A 74 14.00 -21.59 -2.56
CA GLY A 74 13.66 -20.29 -3.15
C GLY A 74 14.08 -19.08 -2.31
N GLN A 75 15.10 -19.22 -1.45
CA GLN A 75 15.58 -18.16 -0.57
C GLN A 75 16.79 -17.44 -1.15
N LEU A 76 16.87 -16.12 -0.94
CA LEU A 76 18.04 -15.31 -1.28
C LEU A 76 19.03 -15.28 -0.09
N LEU A 77 20.31 -15.07 -0.38
CA LEU A 77 21.34 -14.87 0.63
C LEU A 77 21.04 -13.70 1.58
N LEU A 78 21.35 -13.89 2.87
CA LEU A 78 21.03 -12.91 3.91
C LEU A 78 21.75 -11.57 3.72
N ASP A 79 23.00 -11.56 3.28
CA ASP A 79 23.75 -10.32 3.01
C ASP A 79 23.08 -9.49 1.90
N LEU A 80 22.62 -10.14 0.84
CA LEU A 80 21.84 -9.48 -0.21
C LEU A 80 20.50 -8.95 0.33
N ARG A 81 19.83 -9.69 1.22
CA ARG A 81 18.58 -9.23 1.86
C ARG A 81 18.80 -8.03 2.79
N VAL A 82 19.94 -7.97 3.47
CA VAL A 82 20.35 -6.80 4.27
C VAL A 82 20.58 -5.60 3.35
N ALA A 83 21.27 -5.79 2.23
CA ALA A 83 21.50 -4.74 1.22
C ALA A 83 20.18 -4.24 0.60
N GLU A 84 19.25 -5.12 0.24
CA GLU A 84 17.90 -4.75 -0.24
C GLU A 84 17.18 -3.88 0.80
N ALA A 85 17.21 -4.27 2.07
CA ALA A 85 16.55 -3.54 3.16
C ALA A 85 17.17 -2.15 3.41
N ALA A 86 18.50 -2.05 3.35
CA ALA A 86 19.24 -0.79 3.47
C ALA A 86 18.93 0.16 2.30
N THR A 87 18.91 -0.36 1.08
CA THR A 87 18.60 0.40 -0.13
C THR A 87 17.17 0.93 -0.09
N LEU A 88 16.21 0.07 0.27
CA LEU A 88 14.82 0.49 0.45
C LEU A 88 14.68 1.57 1.54
N PHE A 89 15.48 1.51 2.61
CA PHE A 89 15.48 2.54 3.66
C PHE A 89 15.99 3.88 3.13
N ARG A 90 17.13 3.88 2.41
CA ARG A 90 17.72 5.08 1.80
C ARG A 90 16.71 5.77 0.87
N VAL A 91 16.07 5.00 0.00
CA VAL A 91 15.04 5.51 -0.92
C VAL A 91 13.83 6.08 -0.16
N LYS A 92 13.33 5.39 0.88
CA LYS A 92 12.21 5.90 1.69
C LYS A 92 12.50 7.19 2.45
N LYS A 93 13.77 7.43 2.79
CA LYS A 93 14.22 8.63 3.48
C LYS A 93 14.63 9.75 2.53
N GLY A 94 14.60 9.50 1.22
CA GLY A 94 15.05 10.46 0.21
C GLY A 94 16.57 10.65 0.20
N TYR A 95 17.34 9.64 0.63
CA TYR A 95 18.80 9.63 0.55
C TYR A 95 19.32 9.02 -0.76
N SER A 96 18.43 8.45 -1.58
CA SER A 96 18.79 7.80 -2.85
C SER A 96 17.58 7.77 -3.78
N ASP A 97 17.84 8.03 -5.06
CA ASP A 97 16.85 7.98 -6.13
C ASP A 97 17.17 6.87 -7.16
N GLU A 98 18.09 5.97 -6.82
CA GLU A 98 18.65 4.93 -7.72
C GLU A 98 17.59 4.04 -8.37
N PHE A 99 16.46 3.81 -7.70
CA PHE A 99 15.36 2.96 -8.16
C PHE A 99 14.10 3.76 -8.53
N LEU A 100 14.25 5.07 -8.75
CA LEU A 100 13.16 5.97 -9.11
C LEU A 100 13.27 6.40 -10.57
N PRO A 101 12.14 6.58 -11.28
CA PRO A 101 12.14 7.28 -12.55
C PRO A 101 12.69 8.72 -12.39
N PRO A 102 13.32 9.28 -13.43
CA PRO A 102 13.92 10.61 -13.36
C PRO A 102 12.94 11.69 -12.89
N GLY A 103 13.36 12.49 -11.91
CA GLY A 103 12.57 13.60 -11.37
C GLY A 103 11.32 13.18 -10.59
N ARG A 104 11.22 11.92 -10.14
CA ARG A 104 10.08 11.42 -9.36
C ARG A 104 10.45 11.17 -7.91
N GLU A 105 9.46 11.36 -7.05
CA GLU A 105 9.57 11.11 -5.61
C GLU A 105 8.78 9.88 -5.19
N VAL A 106 9.24 9.22 -4.13
CA VAL A 106 8.51 8.13 -3.48
C VAL A 106 7.37 8.67 -2.64
N GLU A 107 6.27 7.93 -2.62
CA GLU A 107 5.19 8.16 -1.67
C GLU A 107 5.67 8.17 -0.22
N ARG A 108 5.33 9.25 0.47
CA ARG A 108 5.62 9.42 1.89
C ARG A 108 4.34 9.20 2.70
N LYS A 109 4.55 8.71 3.92
CA LYS A 109 3.48 8.69 4.91
C LYS A 109 3.15 10.12 5.34
N ALA A 110 1.90 10.35 5.72
CA ALA A 110 1.50 11.61 6.33
C ALA A 110 2.33 11.84 7.61
N GLU A 111 2.87 13.05 7.73
CA GLU A 111 3.72 13.42 8.87
C GLU A 111 2.93 13.37 10.17
N TYR A 112 3.61 13.00 11.26
CA TYR A 112 2.96 12.87 12.56
C TYR A 112 2.24 14.17 12.99
N LEU A 113 2.86 15.31 12.72
CA LEU A 113 2.32 16.64 13.04
C LEU A 113 1.08 17.03 12.22
N GLN A 114 0.88 16.40 11.06
CA GLN A 114 -0.29 16.62 10.22
C GLN A 114 -1.49 15.79 10.69
N HIS A 115 -1.30 14.79 11.56
CA HIS A 115 -2.42 14.01 12.07
C HIS A 115 -3.22 14.83 13.07
N PRO A 116 -4.56 14.81 12.98
CA PRO A 116 -5.40 15.45 13.98
C PRO A 116 -5.17 14.80 15.36
N HIS A 117 -5.34 15.61 16.41
CA HIS A 117 -5.28 15.14 17.78
C HIS A 117 -6.20 13.91 17.97
N PRO A 118 -5.84 12.90 18.79
CA PRO A 118 -6.63 11.68 18.96
C PRO A 118 -8.12 11.90 19.27
N SER A 119 -8.47 12.96 20.01
CA SER A 119 -9.86 13.32 20.32
C SER A 119 -10.65 13.89 19.14
N LYS A 120 -9.97 14.30 18.06
CA LYS A 120 -10.56 14.81 16.81
C LYS A 120 -10.60 13.76 15.70
N LEU A 121 -10.22 12.52 16.01
CA LEU A 121 -10.23 11.44 15.02
C LEU A 121 -11.68 11.07 14.68
N VAL A 122 -12.04 11.26 13.42
CA VAL A 122 -13.33 10.84 12.90
C VAL A 122 -13.23 9.39 12.43
N LEU A 123 -14.11 8.54 12.95
CA LEU A 123 -14.34 7.21 12.40
C LEU A 123 -15.11 7.36 11.09
N THR A 124 -14.47 6.94 10.02
CA THR A 124 -15.13 6.80 8.72
C THR A 124 -15.71 5.39 8.67
N GLU A 125 -17.02 5.28 8.83
CA GLU A 125 -17.74 4.02 8.64
C GLU A 125 -18.19 3.93 7.17
N TYR A 126 -18.20 2.72 6.65
CA TYR A 126 -18.79 2.40 5.37
C TYR A 126 -19.74 1.22 5.53
N GLN A 127 -20.75 1.19 4.68
CA GLN A 127 -21.67 0.06 4.60
C GLN A 127 -21.44 -0.67 3.28
N GLN A 128 -21.47 -2.00 3.34
CA GLN A 128 -21.43 -2.83 2.15
C GLN A 128 -22.85 -2.91 1.59
N LEU A 129 -23.03 -2.53 0.33
CA LEU A 129 -24.29 -2.68 -0.38
C LEU A 129 -24.10 -3.72 -1.47
N GLU A 130 -24.80 -4.84 -1.33
CA GLU A 130 -24.78 -5.91 -2.34
C GLU A 130 -25.63 -5.53 -3.55
N ASP A 131 -26.77 -4.86 -3.31
CA ASP A 131 -27.66 -4.30 -4.32
C ASP A 131 -28.00 -2.83 -4.00
N PHE A 132 -28.00 -1.96 -5.02
CA PHE A 132 -28.46 -0.57 -4.92
C PHE A 132 -29.80 -0.44 -5.66
N ASN A 133 -30.86 -0.90 -5.02
CA ASN A 133 -32.24 -0.82 -5.49
C ASN A 133 -32.99 0.35 -4.82
N SER A 134 -34.18 0.70 -5.34
CA SER A 134 -35.00 1.79 -4.78
C SER A 134 -35.28 1.60 -3.28
N GLU A 135 -35.46 0.35 -2.84
CA GLU A 135 -35.64 0.01 -1.42
C GLU A 135 -34.39 0.32 -0.57
N THR A 136 -33.17 0.02 -1.01
CA THR A 136 -31.95 0.33 -0.24
C THR A 136 -31.68 1.83 -0.16
N VAL A 137 -32.02 2.61 -1.18
CA VAL A 137 -31.93 4.08 -1.17
C VAL A 137 -32.87 4.67 -0.11
N GLU A 138 -34.11 4.17 -0.04
CA GLU A 138 -35.10 4.56 0.96
C GLU A 138 -34.71 4.11 2.38
N THR A 139 -34.26 2.85 2.53
CA THR A 139 -33.87 2.26 3.81
C THR A 139 -32.66 2.98 4.44
N HIS A 140 -31.69 3.39 3.61
CA HIS A 140 -30.48 4.06 4.08
C HIS A 140 -30.59 5.59 4.08
N GLN A 141 -31.75 6.16 3.72
CA GLN A 141 -31.97 7.60 3.57
C GLN A 141 -30.83 8.26 2.79
N VAL A 142 -30.50 7.71 1.63
CA VAL A 142 -29.47 8.29 0.76
C VAL A 142 -30.12 9.43 -0.02
N VAL A 143 -30.17 10.61 0.61
CA VAL A 143 -30.79 11.82 0.05
C VAL A 143 -29.69 12.76 -0.41
N GLY A 144 -29.81 13.27 -1.63
CA GLY A 144 -28.87 14.22 -2.23
C GLY A 144 -28.03 13.63 -3.36
N PRO A 145 -26.93 14.31 -3.74
CA PRO A 145 -26.09 13.90 -4.85
C PRO A 145 -25.29 12.63 -4.55
N HIS A 146 -25.20 11.74 -5.52
CA HIS A 146 -24.42 10.51 -5.46
C HIS A 146 -23.11 10.69 -6.22
N ILE A 147 -22.00 10.25 -5.63
CA ILE A 147 -20.70 10.28 -6.26
C ILE A 147 -20.20 8.84 -6.38
N TYR A 148 -19.95 8.39 -7.60
CA TYR A 148 -19.37 7.08 -7.88
C TYR A 148 -17.92 7.26 -8.32
N THR A 149 -17.06 6.33 -7.91
CA THR A 149 -15.63 6.37 -8.18
C THR A 149 -15.13 4.99 -8.54
N ASP A 150 -14.22 4.92 -9.50
CA ASP A 150 -13.62 3.65 -9.95
C ASP A 150 -12.18 3.88 -10.42
N GLY A 151 -11.34 2.85 -10.29
CA GLY A 151 -9.96 2.79 -10.77
C GLY A 151 -9.72 1.59 -11.68
N SER A 152 -9.13 1.81 -12.85
CA SER A 152 -8.84 0.76 -13.82
C SER A 152 -7.35 0.65 -14.13
N LYS A 153 -6.84 -0.58 -14.26
CA LYS A 153 -5.51 -0.88 -14.78
C LYS A 153 -5.60 -1.84 -15.95
N ILE A 154 -5.32 -1.34 -17.15
CA ILE A 154 -5.39 -2.09 -18.42
C ILE A 154 -4.08 -1.88 -19.18
N GLU A 155 -3.48 -2.96 -19.67
CA GLU A 155 -2.24 -2.94 -20.48
C GLU A 155 -1.10 -2.13 -19.82
N GLY A 156 -0.97 -2.23 -18.49
CA GLY A 156 0.02 -1.48 -17.73
C GLY A 156 -0.28 0.01 -17.57
N LYS A 157 -1.33 0.55 -18.20
CA LYS A 157 -1.81 1.92 -17.99
C LYS A 157 -2.83 1.96 -16.87
N VAL A 158 -2.86 3.06 -16.14
CA VAL A 158 -3.70 3.23 -14.95
C VAL A 158 -4.56 4.48 -15.10
N GLY A 159 -5.86 4.35 -14.86
CA GLY A 159 -6.83 5.43 -14.90
C GLY A 159 -7.74 5.38 -13.68
N ALA A 160 -8.32 6.52 -13.33
CA ALA A 160 -9.38 6.61 -12.32
C ALA A 160 -10.44 7.59 -12.80
N ALA A 161 -11.67 7.44 -12.30
CA ALA A 161 -12.76 8.32 -12.63
C ALA A 161 -13.68 8.58 -11.44
N LEU A 162 -14.38 9.70 -11.52
CA LEU A 162 -15.42 10.11 -10.61
C LEU A 162 -16.61 10.64 -11.41
N THR A 163 -17.81 10.22 -11.05
CA THR A 163 -19.06 10.71 -11.63
C THR A 163 -19.96 11.26 -10.53
N TRP A 164 -20.54 12.42 -10.76
CA TRP A 164 -21.49 13.10 -9.89
C TRP A 164 -22.86 12.98 -10.49
N TRP A 165 -23.80 12.44 -9.73
CA TRP A 165 -25.20 12.26 -10.10
C TRP A 165 -26.11 13.03 -9.16
N ASP A 166 -27.09 13.72 -9.71
CA ASP A 166 -28.15 14.41 -8.96
C ASP A 166 -29.49 14.11 -9.64
N GLY A 167 -30.48 13.70 -8.85
CA GLY A 167 -31.79 13.28 -9.38
C GLY A 167 -31.72 12.20 -10.47
N GLY A 168 -30.76 11.28 -10.40
CA GLY A 168 -30.58 10.19 -11.39
C GLY A 168 -29.96 10.63 -12.72
N LYS A 169 -29.48 11.87 -12.84
CA LYS A 169 -28.76 12.36 -14.03
C LYS A 169 -27.32 12.68 -13.70
N GLU A 170 -26.42 12.37 -14.64
CA GLU A 170 -25.01 12.73 -14.53
C GLU A 170 -24.89 14.26 -14.64
N VAL A 171 -24.41 14.90 -13.58
CA VAL A 171 -24.16 16.36 -13.51
C VAL A 171 -22.73 16.67 -13.95
N LYS A 172 -21.77 15.84 -13.54
CA LYS A 172 -20.35 16.09 -13.78
C LYS A 172 -19.54 14.81 -13.76
N GLN A 173 -18.49 14.77 -14.56
CA GLN A 173 -17.47 13.73 -14.52
C GLN A 173 -16.07 14.32 -14.40
N ARG A 174 -15.17 13.55 -13.78
CA ARG A 174 -13.73 13.79 -13.75
C ARG A 174 -13.00 12.49 -14.03
N THR A 175 -11.94 12.57 -14.81
CA THR A 175 -11.06 11.45 -15.12
C THR A 175 -9.62 11.81 -14.81
N PHE A 176 -8.88 10.85 -14.27
CA PHE A 176 -7.51 11.00 -13.82
C PHE A 176 -6.65 9.96 -14.51
N ARG A 177 -5.48 10.39 -15.00
CA ARG A 177 -4.45 9.47 -15.51
C ARG A 177 -3.37 9.33 -14.46
N LEU A 178 -3.01 8.08 -14.17
CA LEU A 178 -1.91 7.75 -13.28
C LEU A 178 -0.77 7.14 -14.09
N GLU A 179 0.43 7.15 -13.53
CA GLU A 179 1.58 6.51 -14.16
C GLU A 179 1.46 4.98 -14.21
N PRO A 180 2.06 4.30 -15.20
CA PRO A 180 2.04 2.83 -15.32
C PRO A 180 2.58 2.08 -14.10
N HIS A 181 3.59 2.68 -13.45
CA HIS A 181 4.21 2.15 -12.24
C HIS A 181 3.33 2.30 -11.00
N ASN A 182 2.22 3.04 -11.09
CA ASN A 182 1.27 3.13 -10.01
C ASN A 182 0.48 1.83 -9.88
N THR A 183 0.23 1.40 -8.64
CA THR A 183 -0.56 0.19 -8.38
C THR A 183 -2.04 0.48 -8.67
N VAL A 184 -2.80 -0.58 -8.95
CA VAL A 184 -4.27 -0.50 -8.99
C VAL A 184 -4.78 0.11 -7.68
N PHE A 185 -4.15 -0.21 -6.55
CA PHE A 185 -4.36 0.42 -5.24
C PHE A 185 -4.21 1.96 -5.18
N GLN A 186 -3.34 2.57 -5.99
CA GLN A 186 -3.20 4.02 -6.05
C GLN A 186 -4.28 4.68 -6.94
N SER A 187 -4.80 3.96 -7.95
CA SER A 187 -6.03 4.38 -8.65
C SER A 187 -7.30 4.06 -7.85
N GLU A 188 -7.30 2.98 -7.10
CA GLU A 188 -8.38 2.42 -6.28
C GLU A 188 -8.39 2.98 -4.86
N LEU A 189 -7.63 4.03 -4.55
CA LEU A 189 -7.74 4.71 -3.25
C LEU A 189 -9.16 5.28 -3.02
N TYR A 190 -10.03 5.16 -4.03
CA TYR A 190 -11.45 5.45 -4.07
C TYR A 190 -12.38 4.23 -4.26
N ASP A 191 -11.89 3.01 -4.48
CA ASP A 191 -12.75 1.91 -5.00
C ASP A 191 -12.60 0.54 -4.28
N SER A 192 -11.44 0.20 -3.71
CA SER A 192 -11.30 -1.10 -3.05
C SER A 192 -11.75 -1.10 -1.58
N ARG A 193 -12.27 -2.25 -1.11
CA ARG A 193 -12.48 -2.56 0.33
C ARG A 193 -11.26 -2.24 1.19
N SER A 194 -10.06 -2.40 0.63
CA SER A 194 -8.81 -2.11 1.32
C SER A 194 -8.56 -0.59 1.50
N SER A 195 -9.06 0.24 0.59
CA SER A 195 -9.03 1.71 0.70
C SER A 195 -10.01 2.20 1.75
N LEU A 196 -11.21 1.62 1.81
CA LEU A 196 -12.18 1.88 2.87
C LEU A 196 -11.70 1.39 4.23
N ASP A 197 -11.02 0.23 4.31
CA ASP A 197 -10.39 -0.23 5.54
C ASP A 197 -9.26 0.71 6.00
N LEU A 198 -8.56 1.34 5.06
CA LEU A 198 -7.55 2.37 5.36
C LEU A 198 -8.20 3.67 5.87
N LEU A 199 -9.38 4.02 5.38
CA LEU A 199 -10.21 5.11 5.93
C LEU A 199 -10.85 4.74 7.28
N ARG A 200 -11.16 3.45 7.52
CA ARG A 200 -11.64 2.96 8.82
C ARG A 200 -10.59 3.12 9.91
N CYS A 201 -9.31 2.97 9.56
CA CYS A 201 -8.22 3.21 10.50
C CYS A 201 -8.22 4.68 10.95
N PRO A 202 -8.39 5.00 12.24
CA PRO A 202 -8.46 6.38 12.71
C PRO A 202 -7.24 7.20 12.26
N ARG A 203 -6.05 6.59 12.27
CA ARG A 203 -4.81 7.19 11.77
C ARG A 203 -4.45 6.65 10.38
N ALA A 204 -4.91 7.35 9.35
CA ALA A 204 -4.55 7.03 7.97
C ALA A 204 -3.08 7.31 7.72
N THR A 205 -2.24 6.28 7.59
CA THR A 205 -0.78 6.50 7.38
C THR A 205 -0.43 6.99 5.97
N HIS A 206 -1.35 6.87 5.01
CA HIS A 206 -1.17 7.27 3.62
C HIS A 206 -1.62 8.71 3.40
N GLN A 207 -0.83 9.54 2.70
CA GLN A 207 -1.15 10.96 2.49
C GLN A 207 -2.51 11.16 1.80
N LEU A 208 -2.80 10.38 0.74
CA LEU A 208 -4.07 10.52 0.03
C LEU A 208 -5.27 10.20 0.94
N ALA A 209 -5.18 9.19 1.79
CA ALA A 209 -6.27 8.87 2.72
C ALA A 209 -6.41 9.88 3.85
N HIS A 210 -5.29 10.46 4.31
CA HIS A 210 -5.34 11.60 5.22
C HIS A 210 -6.07 12.78 4.57
N ASN A 211 -5.72 13.15 3.33
CA ASN A 211 -6.40 14.22 2.59
C ASN A 211 -7.90 13.94 2.42
N ILE A 212 -8.29 12.70 2.10
CA ILE A 212 -9.70 12.30 2.01
C ILE A 212 -10.42 12.51 3.35
N LYS A 213 -9.80 12.12 4.46
CA LYS A 213 -10.38 12.32 5.80
C LYS A 213 -10.53 13.79 6.16
N GLU A 214 -9.54 14.62 5.84
CA GLU A 214 -9.61 16.06 6.07
C GLU A 214 -10.75 16.69 5.23
N MET A 215 -10.92 16.26 3.98
CA MET A 215 -12.04 16.70 3.14
C MET A 215 -13.40 16.28 3.74
N VAL A 216 -13.55 15.01 4.13
CA VAL A 216 -14.77 14.51 4.77
C VAL A 216 -15.06 15.26 6.08
N ARG A 217 -14.01 15.58 6.85
CA ARG A 217 -14.16 16.37 8.08
C ARG A 217 -14.65 17.78 7.78
N GLY A 218 -14.05 18.47 6.81
CA GLY A 218 -14.48 19.81 6.40
C GLY A 218 -15.95 19.85 5.95
N ILE A 219 -16.37 18.86 5.16
CA ILE A 219 -17.78 18.72 4.73
C ILE A 219 -18.71 18.54 5.95
N ARG A 220 -18.30 17.76 6.95
CA ARG A 220 -19.06 17.56 8.19
C ARG A 220 -19.11 18.83 9.06
N GLU A 221 -18.02 19.59 9.11
CA GLU A 221 -17.95 20.88 9.81
C GLU A 221 -18.88 21.93 9.17
N GLU A 222 -19.11 21.86 7.85
CA GLU A 222 -20.13 22.65 7.13
C GLU A 222 -21.58 22.20 7.40
N GLY A 223 -21.81 21.21 8.28
CA GLY A 223 -23.13 20.70 8.62
C GLY A 223 -23.71 19.70 7.61
N ARG A 224 -22.90 19.19 6.67
CA ARG A 224 -23.33 18.19 5.68
C ARG A 224 -22.96 16.78 6.12
N ASN A 225 -23.84 15.81 5.88
CA ASN A 225 -23.57 14.41 6.19
C ASN A 225 -22.95 13.68 4.98
N VAL A 226 -21.89 12.92 5.22
CA VAL A 226 -21.23 12.09 4.20
C VAL A 226 -21.29 10.63 4.66
N LYS A 227 -21.97 9.82 3.85
CA LYS A 227 -22.02 8.35 3.98
C LYS A 227 -21.18 7.72 2.87
N LEU A 228 -20.35 6.75 3.24
CA LEU A 228 -19.59 5.97 2.27
C LEU A 228 -20.22 4.59 2.13
N PHE A 229 -20.31 4.12 0.90
CA PHE A 229 -20.82 2.79 0.57
C PHE A 229 -19.78 2.07 -0.27
N TRP A 230 -19.64 0.76 -0.05
CA TRP A 230 -18.93 -0.11 -0.97
C TRP A 230 -19.94 -0.81 -1.85
N LEU A 231 -19.80 -0.64 -3.16
CA LEU A 231 -20.61 -1.30 -4.17
C LEU A 231 -19.79 -2.40 -4.83
N ARG A 232 -20.45 -3.50 -5.17
CA ARG A 232 -19.82 -4.52 -5.99
C ARG A 232 -19.73 -4.03 -7.44
N ALA A 233 -18.61 -4.33 -8.10
CA ALA A 233 -18.42 -4.04 -9.52
C ALA A 233 -19.37 -4.87 -10.40
N HIS A 234 -19.76 -4.32 -11.54
CA HIS A 234 -20.56 -5.00 -12.59
C HIS A 234 -21.96 -5.46 -12.13
N VAL A 235 -22.61 -4.65 -11.29
CA VAL A 235 -23.98 -4.90 -10.80
C VAL A 235 -25.03 -4.13 -11.62
N GLY A 236 -24.61 -3.37 -12.65
CA GLY A 236 -25.54 -2.64 -13.52
C GLY A 236 -26.06 -1.34 -12.94
N ILE A 237 -25.45 -0.85 -11.85
CA ILE A 237 -25.75 0.48 -11.30
C ILE A 237 -25.17 1.52 -12.24
N LEU A 238 -26.04 2.31 -12.88
CA LEU A 238 -25.69 3.24 -13.95
C LEU A 238 -24.48 4.13 -13.63
N GLY A 239 -24.44 4.73 -12.42
CA GLY A 239 -23.33 5.60 -12.01
C GLY A 239 -22.02 4.86 -11.76
N ASN A 240 -22.09 3.62 -11.26
CA ASN A 240 -20.93 2.76 -11.02
C ASN A 240 -20.33 2.27 -12.34
N GLU A 241 -21.15 1.72 -13.24
CA GLU A 241 -20.70 1.30 -14.58
C GLU A 241 -20.13 2.47 -15.38
N ARG A 242 -20.70 3.67 -15.21
CA ARG A 242 -20.19 4.89 -15.84
C ARG A 242 -18.81 5.27 -15.31
N ALA A 243 -18.57 5.12 -14.00
CA ALA A 243 -17.25 5.37 -13.42
C ALA A 243 -16.22 4.36 -13.95
N ASP A 244 -16.55 3.06 -14.01
CA ASP A 244 -15.71 2.01 -14.61
C ASP A 244 -15.33 2.34 -16.06
N GLU A 245 -16.33 2.66 -16.89
CA GLU A 245 -16.14 3.01 -18.29
C GLU A 245 -15.17 4.19 -18.45
N LEU A 246 -15.35 5.24 -17.64
CA LEU A 246 -14.52 6.43 -17.68
C LEU A 246 -13.10 6.17 -17.16
N ALA A 247 -12.92 5.32 -16.14
CA ALA A 247 -11.61 4.94 -15.63
C ALA A 247 -10.82 4.15 -16.70
N LYS A 248 -11.48 3.22 -17.39
CA LYS A 248 -10.91 2.48 -18.53
C LYS A 248 -10.52 3.42 -19.68
N LYS A 249 -11.41 4.35 -20.04
CA LYS A 249 -11.10 5.38 -21.04
C LYS A 249 -9.91 6.23 -20.61
N ALA A 250 -9.86 6.69 -19.36
CA ALA A 250 -8.78 7.51 -18.84
C ALA A 250 -7.41 6.81 -18.94
N ALA A 251 -7.36 5.50 -18.64
CA ALA A 251 -6.15 4.70 -18.78
C ALA A 251 -5.66 4.66 -20.24
N LEU A 252 -6.57 4.48 -21.21
CA LEU A 252 -6.22 4.23 -22.60
C LEU A 252 -6.01 5.50 -23.45
N THR A 253 -6.86 6.53 -23.27
CA THR A 253 -6.99 7.64 -24.22
C THR A 253 -6.39 8.96 -23.75
N LYS A 254 -6.31 9.20 -22.42
CA LYS A 254 -5.80 10.46 -21.88
C LYS A 254 -4.29 10.52 -22.12
N LYS A 255 -3.80 11.46 -22.94
CA LYS A 255 -2.36 11.68 -23.23
C LYS A 255 -1.72 12.79 -22.39
N THR A 256 -2.46 13.35 -21.43
CA THR A 256 -1.96 14.42 -20.56
C THR A 256 -0.92 13.91 -19.58
N ALA A 257 -0.16 14.83 -18.98
CA ALA A 257 0.68 14.52 -17.82
C ALA A 257 -0.15 13.81 -16.74
N PRO A 258 0.45 12.88 -15.98
CA PRO A 258 -0.24 12.18 -14.91
C PRO A 258 -0.67 13.16 -13.82
N ASP A 259 -1.90 12.99 -13.34
CA ASP A 259 -2.46 13.78 -12.24
C ASP A 259 -1.81 13.41 -10.88
N TYR A 260 -1.21 12.21 -10.80
CA TYR A 260 -0.45 11.75 -9.65
C TYR A 260 0.84 11.04 -10.08
N ASN A 261 1.98 11.59 -9.67
CA ASN A 261 3.30 11.23 -10.19
C ASN A 261 4.23 10.56 -9.16
N LYS A 262 3.78 10.37 -7.91
CA LYS A 262 4.60 9.74 -6.85
C LYS A 262 4.67 8.23 -7.01
N VAL A 263 5.86 7.69 -6.79
CA VAL A 263 6.18 6.27 -6.99
C VAL A 263 5.78 5.47 -5.75
N PRO A 264 5.02 4.37 -5.88
CA PRO A 264 4.66 3.55 -4.74
C PRO A 264 5.87 2.80 -4.19
N ILE A 265 5.89 2.60 -2.87
CA ILE A 265 6.93 1.82 -2.19
C ILE A 265 6.99 0.37 -2.72
N SER A 266 5.86 -0.19 -3.17
CA SER A 266 5.80 -1.53 -3.77
C SER A 266 6.59 -1.62 -5.08
N PHE A 267 6.52 -0.59 -5.93
CA PHE A 267 7.29 -0.53 -7.17
C PHE A 267 8.79 -0.47 -6.87
N VAL A 268 9.20 0.37 -5.93
CA VAL A 268 10.60 0.46 -5.50
C VAL A 268 11.09 -0.88 -4.95
N LYS A 269 10.31 -1.52 -4.07
CA LYS A 269 10.64 -2.86 -3.54
C LYS A 269 10.79 -3.90 -4.64
N LYS A 270 9.92 -3.88 -5.63
CA LYS A 270 9.95 -4.80 -6.77
C LYS A 270 11.23 -4.56 -7.60
N SER A 271 11.52 -3.31 -7.94
CA SER A 271 12.71 -2.94 -8.72
C SER A 271 14.01 -3.33 -8.01
N ILE A 272 14.12 -3.04 -6.71
CA ILE A 272 15.26 -3.47 -5.88
C ILE A 272 15.40 -5.00 -5.88
N ARG A 273 14.28 -5.71 -5.76
CA ARG A 273 14.26 -7.17 -5.73
C ARG A 273 14.70 -7.78 -7.06
N GLU A 274 14.22 -7.23 -8.18
CA GLU A 274 14.60 -7.66 -9.54
C GLU A 274 16.10 -7.47 -9.77
N GLU A 275 16.64 -6.30 -9.43
CA GLU A 275 18.08 -6.04 -9.56
C GLU A 275 18.93 -6.96 -8.66
N THR A 276 18.47 -7.22 -7.44
CA THR A 276 19.21 -8.10 -6.52
C THR A 276 19.20 -9.56 -7.00
N VAL A 277 18.08 -10.03 -7.55
CA VAL A 277 18.00 -11.37 -8.15
C VAL A 277 18.92 -11.46 -9.36
N LYS A 278 18.92 -10.44 -10.23
CA LYS A 278 19.82 -10.37 -11.38
C LYS A 278 21.29 -10.43 -10.96
N ARG A 279 21.70 -9.61 -9.98
CA ARG A 279 23.05 -9.62 -9.41
C ARG A 279 23.44 -11.00 -8.86
N TRP A 280 22.51 -11.70 -8.21
CA TRP A 280 22.76 -13.04 -7.68
C TRP A 280 22.95 -14.09 -8.79
N GLN A 281 22.23 -13.95 -9.90
CA GLN A 281 22.33 -14.85 -11.07
C GLN A 281 23.60 -14.61 -11.89
N GLU A 282 24.03 -13.35 -12.05
CA GLU A 282 25.21 -12.96 -12.84
C GLU A 282 26.52 -13.17 -12.08
N SER A 283 26.48 -13.12 -10.75
CA SER A 283 27.62 -13.39 -9.89
C SER A 283 27.23 -14.38 -8.80
N PRO A 284 26.98 -15.66 -9.18
CA PRO A 284 26.73 -16.70 -8.20
C PRO A 284 27.99 -16.78 -7.33
N PRO A 285 27.87 -16.56 -6.02
CA PRO A 285 29.04 -16.43 -5.21
C PRO A 285 29.81 -17.74 -5.25
N ALA A 286 31.11 -17.67 -5.50
CA ALA A 286 32.05 -18.77 -5.30
C ALA A 286 32.21 -19.03 -3.78
N ARG A 287 31.10 -19.33 -3.11
CA ARG A 287 30.96 -19.55 -1.65
C ARG A 287 31.13 -21.03 -1.28
N ASP A 288 31.14 -21.91 -2.26
CA ASP A 288 31.29 -23.36 -2.09
C ASP A 288 32.73 -23.86 -2.42
N ARG A 289 33.75 -22.98 -2.40
CA ARG A 289 35.17 -23.38 -2.47
C ARG A 289 35.84 -23.27 -1.12
#